data_AF-A0A0M2NC21-F1
#
_entry.id   AF-A0A0M2NC21-F1
#
_cell.length_a   1.000
_cell.length_b   1.000
_cell.length_c   1.000
_cell.angle_alpha   90.00
_cell.angle_beta   90.00
_cell.angle_gamma   90.00
#
_symmetry.space_group_name_H-M   'P 1'
#
loop_
_entity.id
_entity.type
_entity.pdbx_description
1 polymer ?
#
loop_
_entity_poly.entity_id
_entity_poly.type
_entity_poly.pdbx_seq_one_letter_code
_entity_poly.pdbx_strand_id
1 'polypeptide(L)' 'MEYPEGIEENMHFAVETYYGEDGEAARLEEQIVVTKDGCRVITKFPCEEPVACWKY' A
#
# COMPACT_ATOMS: atom_id res chain seq x y z
N MET A 1 -9.23 18.43 4.87
CA MET A 1 -9.74 18.31 3.48
C MET A 1 -9.50 19.60 2.68
N GLU A 2 -8.40 20.32 2.92
CA GLU A 2 -8.17 21.64 2.29
C GLU A 2 -7.76 21.55 0.81
N TYR A 3 -7.24 20.40 0.37
CA TYR A 3 -6.79 20.19 -1.01
C TYR A 3 -7.28 18.83 -1.52
N PRO A 4 -8.58 18.69 -1.84
CA PRO A 4 -9.05 17.50 -2.50
C PRO A 4 -8.54 17.49 -3.94
N GLU A 5 -7.85 16.42 -4.32
CA GLU A 5 -7.49 16.14 -5.71
C GLU A 5 -8.31 14.97 -6.22
N GLY A 6 -8.73 15.08 -7.48
CA GLY A 6 -9.39 13.97 -8.18
C GLY A 6 -8.41 12.82 -8.40
N ILE A 7 -8.91 11.58 -8.30
CA ILE A 7 -8.15 10.41 -8.72
C ILE A 7 -8.40 10.20 -10.22
N GLU A 8 -7.34 10.21 -11.01
CA GLU A 8 -7.40 10.12 -12.48
C GLU A 8 -6.72 8.85 -13.01
N GLU A 9 -7.15 8.40 -14.19
CA GLU A 9 -6.54 7.24 -14.87
C GLU A 9 -5.04 7.47 -15.10
N ASN A 10 -4.24 6.42 -14.93
CA ASN A 10 -2.76 6.42 -14.97
C ASN A 10 -2.05 7.05 -13.76
N MET A 11 -2.77 7.52 -12.74
CA MET A 11 -2.14 7.82 -11.46
C MET A 11 -1.60 6.54 -10.81
N HIS A 12 -0.52 6.68 -10.03
CA HIS A 12 0.15 5.60 -9.32
C HIS A 12 0.18 5.93 -7.83
N PHE A 13 -0.24 4.98 -7.00
CA PHE A 13 -0.30 5.15 -5.55
C PHE A 13 0.39 4.01 -4.83
N ALA A 14 1.08 4.35 -3.75
CA ALA A 14 1.40 3.42 -2.68
C ALA A 14 0.21 3.37 -1.72
N VAL A 15 -0.32 2.18 -1.46
CA VAL A 15 -1.36 1.92 -0.46
C VAL A 15 -0.70 1.26 0.72
N GLU A 16 -0.70 1.95 1.85
CA GLU A 16 0.03 1.54 3.04
C GLU A 16 -0.89 1.25 4.22
N THR A 17 -0.49 0.28 5.03
CA THR A 17 -1.06 0.08 6.37
C THR A 17 0.05 -0.18 7.38
N TYR A 18 -0.19 0.23 8.61
CA TYR A 18 0.71 0.07 9.74
C TYR A 18 -0.09 -0.38 10.96
N TYR A 19 0.41 -1.37 11.67
CA TYR A 19 -0.14 -1.81 12.94
C TYR A 19 0.98 -2.24 13.89
N GLY A 20 0.99 -1.67 15.10
CA GLY A 20 1.97 -2.01 16.13
C GLY A 20 2.17 -0.91 17.17
N GLU A 21 2.67 -1.32 18.33
CA GLU A 21 3.04 -0.49 19.47
C GLU A 21 4.35 -1.05 20.07
N ASP A 22 5.07 -0.26 20.87
CA ASP A 22 6.19 -0.71 21.72
C ASP A 22 7.30 -1.55 21.03
N GLY A 23 7.62 -1.24 19.78
CA GLY A 23 8.76 -1.84 19.05
C GLY A 23 8.42 -3.11 18.27
N GLU A 24 7.19 -3.61 18.36
CA GLU A 24 6.66 -4.68 17.53
C GLU A 24 5.63 -4.12 16.55
N ALA A 25 5.95 -4.12 15.26
CA ALA A 25 5.07 -3.56 14.24
C ALA A 25 5.14 -4.33 12.92
N ALA A 26 4.02 -4.31 12.20
CA ALA A 26 3.92 -4.72 10.82
C ALA A 26 3.57 -3.50 9.95
N ARG A 27 4.28 -3.37 8.83
CA ARG A 27 3.95 -2.43 7.75
C ARG A 27 3.80 -3.23 6.47
N LEU A 28 2.68 -3.03 5.78
CA LEU A 28 2.44 -3.56 4.44
C LEU A 28 2.24 -2.40 3.48
N GLU A 29 2.72 -2.58 2.25
CA GLU A 29 2.62 -1.59 1.19
C GLU A 29 2.38 -2.30 -0.15
N GLU A 30 1.34 -1.88 -0.87
CA GLU A 30 1.06 -2.33 -2.23
C GLU A 30 1.01 -1.14 -3.19
N GLN A 31 1.59 -1.33 -4.38
CA GLN A 31 1.55 -0.35 -5.45
C GLN A 31 0.34 -0.61 -6.34
N ILE A 32 -0.44 0.42 -6.65
CA ILE A 32 -1.56 0.35 -7.58
C ILE A 32 -1.41 1.39 -8.70
N VAL A 33 -1.94 1.06 -9.87
CA VAL A 33 -2.23 2.05 -10.92
C VAL A 33 -3.74 2.21 -11.06
N VAL A 34 -4.19 3.45 -11.22
CA VAL A 34 -5.59 3.75 -11.54
C VAL A 34 -5.84 3.41 -12.99
N THR A 35 -6.94 2.71 -13.23
CA THR A 35 -7.45 2.31 -14.54
C THR A 35 -8.80 2.97 -14.75
N LYS A 36 -9.29 3.01 -15.99
CA LYS A 36 -10.61 3.56 -16.32
C LYS A 36 -11.75 3.14 -15.37
N ASP A 37 -11.79 1.86 -14.97
CA ASP A 37 -12.91 1.28 -14.22
C ASP A 37 -12.55 0.88 -12.78
N GLY A 38 -11.39 1.31 -12.27
CA GLY A 38 -10.94 0.94 -10.92
C GLY A 38 -9.42 1.07 -10.73
N CYS A 39 -8.81 0.15 -9.98
CA CYS A 39 -7.36 0.09 -9.81
C CYS A 39 -6.82 -1.32 -10.10
N ARG A 40 -5.53 -1.38 -10.42
CA ARG A 40 -4.79 -2.63 -10.61
C ARG A 40 -3.56 -2.65 -9.71
N VAL A 41 -3.47 -3.67 -8.86
CA VAL A 41 -2.26 -3.94 -8.06
C VAL A 41 -1.12 -4.34 -9.00
N ILE A 42 0.04 -3.73 -8.80
CA ILE A 42 1.25 -3.99 -9.60
C ILE A 42 2.41 -4.55 -8.76
N THR A 43 2.30 -4.55 -7.43
CA THR A 43 3.22 -5.30 -6.56
C THR A 43 3.16 -6.77 -6.91
N LYS A 44 4.32 -7.38 -7.17
CA LYS A 44 4.46 -8.81 -7.49
C LYS A 44 5.15 -9.61 -6.38
N PHE A 45 5.69 -8.93 -5.38
CA PHE A 45 6.30 -9.60 -4.25
C PHE A 45 5.22 -10.34 -3.46
N PRO A 46 5.45 -11.58 -2.99
CA PRO A 46 4.44 -12.34 -2.27
C PRO A 46 3.97 -11.60 -1.01
N CYS A 47 2.65 -11.55 -0.78
CA CYS A 47 2.07 -10.88 0.40
C CYS A 47 1.05 -11.73 1.18
N GLU A 48 0.79 -12.98 0.77
CA GLU A 48 -0.17 -13.85 1.46
C GLU A 48 0.23 -14.14 2.91
N GLU A 49 1.53 -14.09 3.21
CA GLU A 49 2.08 -14.25 4.55
C GLU A 49 3.18 -13.20 4.82
N PRO A 50 3.42 -12.82 6.09
CA PRO A 50 4.54 -11.96 6.45
C PRO A 50 5.89 -12.58 6.06
N VAL A 51 6.55 -11.96 5.10
CA VAL A 51 7.81 -12.44 4.50
C VAL A 51 9.07 -11.91 5.19
N ALA A 52 8.95 -10.88 6.02
CA ALA A 52 10.04 -10.35 6.82
C ALA A 52 9.51 -9.73 8.12
N CYS A 53 9.95 -10.25 9.27
CA CYS A 53 9.71 -9.67 10.58
C CYS A 53 11.07 -9.40 11.22
N TRP A 54 11.41 -8.11 11.40
CA TRP A 54 12.64 -7.74 12.09
C TRP A 54 12.39 -7.80 13.59
N LYS A 55 13.18 -8.60 14.32
CA LYS A 55 13.27 -8.49 15.78
C LYS A 55 14.38 -7.50 16.10
N TYR A 56 14.03 -6.44 16.82
CA TYR A 56 15.00 -5.54 17.44
C TYR A 56 15.75 -6.25 18.58
#